data_AF-W7YBZ9-F1
#
_entry.id   AF-W7YBZ9-F1
#
_cell.length_a   1.000
_cell.length_b   1.000
_cell.length_c   1.000
_cell.angle_alpha   90.00
_cell.angle_beta   90.00
_cell.angle_gamma   90.00
#
_symmetry.space_group_name_H-M   'P 1'
#
loop_
_entity.id
_entity.type
_entity.pdbx_description
1 polymer ?
#
loop_
_entity_poly.entity_id
_entity_poly.type
_entity_poly.pdbx_seq_one_letter_code
_entity_poly.pdbx_strand_id
1 'polypeptide(L)'
;MYKLGLKLNKDKSQIGSISTPFSFLGYQFKGTKLTLSEKQISKFITRISGKFTWFKRGIENPESRPDWLIKDVELFKEAFINELNEKITGAKAGKKRYGWLFYFIEIDDLTLLYRIDTIIRNQFKNLDDFDNKPPKELKSIVKAYFDIKFKNGNNYVHNYNDYETVAEKRRFLVSRGKLNPTGAYTKEQIERAFERYKNKRISILDKDIGYY
;
A
#
# COMPACT_ATOMS: atom_id res chain seq x y z
N MET A 1 -8.37 -16.03 45.43
CA MET A 1 -8.47 -16.01 43.96
C MET A 1 -8.99 -14.65 43.52
N TYR A 2 -8.15 -13.81 42.91
CA TYR A 2 -8.60 -12.53 42.33
C TYR A 2 -9.43 -12.83 41.07
N LYS A 3 -10.72 -12.46 41.07
CA LYS A 3 -11.57 -12.50 39.86
C LYS A 3 -11.42 -11.18 39.13
N LEU A 4 -10.90 -11.22 37.91
CA LEU A 4 -10.63 -10.05 37.05
C LEU A 4 -11.90 -9.31 36.57
N GLY A 5 -13.11 -9.74 36.94
CA GLY A 5 -14.37 -9.12 36.49
C GLY A 5 -14.67 -9.27 34.98
N LEU A 6 -13.87 -10.04 34.25
CA LEU A 6 -14.01 -10.25 32.80
C LEU A 6 -14.87 -11.47 32.48
N LYS A 7 -15.66 -11.37 31.41
CA LYS A 7 -16.48 -12.47 30.85
C LYS A 7 -16.01 -12.82 29.45
N LEU A 8 -16.00 -14.11 29.11
CA LEU A 8 -15.73 -14.57 27.74
C LEU A 8 -16.92 -14.28 26.85
N ASN A 9 -16.64 -13.83 25.62
CA ASN A 9 -17.65 -13.75 24.57
C ASN A 9 -17.84 -15.15 23.97
N LYS A 10 -18.98 -15.79 24.25
CA LYS A 10 -19.25 -17.17 23.83
C LYS A 10 -19.31 -17.35 22.31
N ASP A 11 -19.71 -16.31 21.57
CA ASP A 11 -19.82 -16.36 20.10
C ASP A 11 -18.46 -16.28 19.41
N LYS A 12 -17.45 -15.73 20.10
CA LYS A 12 -16.07 -15.59 19.59
C LYS A 12 -15.09 -16.59 20.21
N SER A 13 -15.53 -17.36 21.20
CA SER A 13 -14.68 -18.31 21.92
C SER A 13 -14.96 -19.72 21.42
N GLN A 14 -13.91 -20.39 20.97
CA GLN A 14 -13.99 -21.77 20.51
C GLN A 14 -12.81 -22.56 21.05
N ILE A 15 -13.04 -23.86 21.30
CA ILE A 15 -12.02 -24.84 21.63
C ILE A 15 -12.12 -25.92 20.55
N GLY A 16 -11.00 -26.33 19.97
CA GLY A 16 -10.99 -27.30 18.88
C GLY A 16 -9.58 -27.80 18.56
N SER A 17 -9.49 -28.70 17.59
CA SER A 17 -8.22 -29.22 17.08
C SER A 17 -7.53 -28.23 16.16
N ILE A 18 -6.19 -28.23 16.15
CA ILE A 18 -5.37 -27.43 15.22
C ILE A 18 -5.60 -27.80 13.75
N SER A 19 -6.08 -29.03 13.49
CA SER A 19 -6.47 -29.48 12.16
C SER A 19 -7.72 -28.76 11.63
N THR A 20 -8.54 -28.22 12.52
CA THR A 20 -9.74 -27.47 12.15
C THR A 20 -9.36 -26.03 11.78
N PRO A 21 -9.81 -25.49 10.64
CA PRO A 21 -9.47 -24.13 10.25
C PRO A 21 -9.91 -23.09 11.29
N PHE A 22 -9.02 -22.16 11.63
CA PHE A 22 -9.33 -21.05 12.53
C PHE A 22 -8.63 -19.77 12.08
N SER A 23 -9.10 -18.63 12.58
CA SER A 23 -8.50 -17.31 12.28
C SER A 23 -7.86 -16.73 13.52
N PHE A 24 -6.69 -16.14 13.37
CA PHE A 24 -6.00 -15.43 14.44
C PHE A 24 -5.19 -14.28 13.85
N LEU A 25 -5.36 -13.08 14.41
CA LEU A 25 -4.69 -11.86 13.94
C LEU A 25 -4.73 -11.69 12.40
N GLY A 26 -5.89 -12.00 11.80
CA GLY A 26 -6.17 -11.72 10.39
C GLY A 26 -5.71 -12.82 9.44
N TYR A 27 -4.82 -13.70 9.92
CA TYR A 27 -4.46 -14.95 9.29
C TYR A 27 -5.57 -15.99 9.44
N GLN A 28 -5.56 -16.96 8.54
CA GLN A 28 -6.39 -18.15 8.56
C GLN A 28 -5.49 -19.39 8.43
N PHE A 29 -5.55 -20.25 9.43
CA PHE A 29 -4.85 -21.52 9.47
C PHE A 29 -5.73 -22.59 8.83
N LYS A 30 -5.20 -23.35 7.86
CA LYS A 30 -5.89 -24.46 7.19
C LYS A 30 -4.94 -25.66 7.13
N GLY A 31 -4.92 -26.47 8.18
CA GLY A 31 -3.92 -27.53 8.33
C GLY A 31 -2.52 -26.91 8.43
N THR A 32 -1.61 -27.30 7.52
CA THR A 32 -0.26 -26.75 7.44
C THR A 32 -0.15 -25.44 6.65
N LYS A 33 -1.25 -25.00 6.02
CA LYS A 33 -1.28 -23.80 5.18
C LYS A 33 -1.69 -22.57 5.97
N LEU A 34 -0.89 -21.52 5.90
CA LEU A 34 -1.13 -20.20 6.47
C LEU A 34 -1.53 -19.19 5.38
N THR A 35 -2.82 -18.88 5.33
CA THR A 35 -3.38 -17.89 4.42
C THR A 35 -4.01 -16.74 5.21
N LEU A 36 -4.80 -15.90 4.53
CA LEU A 36 -5.52 -14.79 5.16
C LEU A 36 -7.03 -15.02 5.15
N SER A 37 -7.70 -14.42 6.12
CA SER A 37 -9.17 -14.33 6.09
C SER A 37 -9.66 -13.53 4.87
N GLU A 38 -10.78 -13.96 4.29
CA GLU A 38 -11.41 -13.27 3.15
C GLU A 38 -11.71 -11.79 3.45
N LYS A 39 -11.99 -11.47 4.73
CA LYS A 39 -12.16 -10.09 5.20
C LYS A 39 -10.90 -9.24 4.98
N GLN A 40 -9.72 -9.77 5.33
CA GLN A 40 -8.46 -9.03 5.18
C GLN A 40 -8.05 -8.90 3.70
N ILE A 41 -8.31 -9.94 2.90
CA ILE A 41 -8.09 -9.94 1.45
C ILE A 41 -8.99 -8.87 0.80
N SER A 42 -10.30 -8.91 1.08
CA SER A 42 -11.28 -7.97 0.53
C SER A 42 -10.97 -6.54 0.90
N LYS A 43 -10.62 -6.27 2.18
CA LYS A 43 -10.20 -4.93 2.61
C LYS A 43 -8.98 -4.42 1.82
N PHE A 44 -7.99 -5.27 1.56
CA PHE A 44 -6.82 -4.86 0.81
C PHE A 44 -7.19 -4.52 -0.64
N ILE A 45 -7.94 -5.40 -1.31
CA ILE A 45 -8.43 -5.18 -2.68
C ILE A 45 -9.24 -3.90 -2.76
N THR A 46 -10.21 -3.67 -1.86
CA THR A 46 -11.02 -2.46 -1.83
C THR A 46 -10.18 -1.19 -1.72
N ARG A 47 -9.13 -1.20 -0.90
CA ARG A 47 -8.24 -0.03 -0.75
C ARG A 47 -7.37 0.21 -1.97
N ILE A 48 -6.96 -0.84 -2.68
CA ILE A 48 -6.31 -0.71 -3.98
C ILE A 48 -7.30 -0.15 -5.01
N SER A 49 -8.49 -0.73 -5.12
CA SER A 49 -9.55 -0.25 -6.03
C SER A 49 -9.94 1.20 -5.77
N GLY A 50 -9.98 1.64 -4.51
CA GLY A 50 -10.19 3.04 -4.16
C GLY A 50 -9.15 3.99 -4.77
N LYS A 51 -7.90 3.53 -4.98
CA LYS A 51 -6.88 4.31 -5.67
C LYS A 51 -7.14 4.43 -7.17
N PHE A 52 -7.66 3.38 -7.82
CA PHE A 52 -8.14 3.45 -9.20
C PHE A 52 -9.33 4.40 -9.33
N THR A 53 -10.30 4.34 -8.41
CA THR A 53 -11.42 5.29 -8.37
C THR A 53 -10.95 6.73 -8.22
N TRP A 54 -9.98 6.98 -7.33
CA TRP A 54 -9.38 8.31 -7.19
C TRP A 54 -8.74 8.80 -8.50
N PHE A 55 -8.04 7.92 -9.23
CA PHE A 55 -7.43 8.27 -10.50
C PHE A 55 -8.48 8.60 -11.56
N LYS A 56 -9.48 7.74 -11.74
CA LYS A 56 -10.60 7.97 -12.69
C LYS A 56 -11.30 9.31 -12.44
N ARG A 57 -11.62 9.62 -11.19
CA ARG A 57 -12.19 10.92 -10.82
C ARG A 57 -11.29 12.09 -11.18
N GLY A 58 -9.98 11.94 -11.00
CA GLY A 58 -9.02 12.94 -11.43
C GLY A 58 -8.99 13.11 -12.94
N ILE A 59 -9.15 12.04 -13.72
CA ILE A 59 -9.28 12.10 -15.18
C ILE A 59 -10.57 12.80 -15.60
N GLU A 60 -11.72 12.37 -15.07
CA GLU A 60 -13.06 12.90 -15.39
C GLU A 60 -13.27 14.35 -14.93
N ASN A 61 -12.67 14.73 -13.80
CA ASN A 61 -12.76 16.06 -13.23
C ASN A 61 -11.36 16.60 -12.93
N PRO A 62 -10.70 17.25 -13.90
CA PRO A 62 -9.36 17.81 -13.74
C PRO A 62 -9.23 18.80 -12.58
N GLU A 63 -10.28 19.55 -12.26
CA GLU A 63 -10.31 20.51 -11.12
C GLU A 63 -10.20 19.82 -9.75
N SER A 64 -10.38 18.49 -9.68
CA SER A 64 -10.12 17.72 -8.47
C SER A 64 -8.64 17.43 -8.23
N ARG A 65 -7.78 17.69 -9.23
CA ARG A 65 -6.32 17.62 -9.11
C ARG A 65 -5.80 18.92 -8.47
N PRO A 66 -4.59 18.91 -7.89
CA PRO A 66 -3.93 20.16 -7.52
C PRO A 66 -3.85 21.12 -8.71
N ASP A 67 -4.08 22.42 -8.50
CA ASP A 67 -4.21 23.43 -9.57
C ASP A 67 -3.11 23.38 -10.63
N TRP A 68 -1.86 23.22 -10.19
CA TRP A 68 -0.69 23.16 -11.07
C TRP A 68 -0.55 21.82 -11.82
N LEU A 69 -1.27 20.78 -11.40
CA LEU A 69 -1.29 19.44 -11.99
C LEU A 69 -2.54 19.23 -12.88
N ILE A 70 -3.47 20.19 -12.94
CA ILE A 70 -4.69 20.11 -13.77
C ILE A 70 -4.33 19.75 -15.22
N LYS A 71 -3.33 20.43 -15.79
CA LYS A 71 -2.93 20.29 -17.19
C LYS A 71 -1.90 19.19 -17.44
N ASP A 72 -1.21 18.70 -16.40
CA ASP A 72 -0.13 17.72 -16.53
C ASP A 72 -0.63 16.31 -16.20
N VAL A 73 -1.27 15.69 -17.19
CA VAL A 73 -1.87 14.35 -17.08
C VAL A 73 -0.79 13.28 -16.88
N GLU A 74 0.38 13.42 -17.51
CA GLU A 74 1.44 12.42 -17.42
C GLU A 74 2.06 12.38 -16.03
N LEU A 75 2.32 13.54 -15.41
CA LEU A 75 2.76 13.57 -14.01
C LEU A 75 1.66 13.08 -13.06
N PHE A 76 0.38 13.31 -13.37
CA PHE A 76 -0.73 12.75 -12.60
C PHE A 76 -0.78 11.21 -12.68
N LYS A 77 -0.57 10.64 -13.87
CA LYS A 77 -0.42 9.19 -14.09
C LYS A 77 0.78 8.63 -13.33
N GLU A 78 1.92 9.32 -13.37
CA GLU A 78 3.12 8.92 -12.63
C GLU A 78 2.86 8.91 -11.12
N ALA A 79 2.26 9.97 -10.58
CA ALA A 79 1.89 10.06 -9.17
C ALA A 79 0.90 8.96 -8.75
N PHE A 80 -0.06 8.61 -9.62
CA PHE A 80 -0.96 7.48 -9.41
C PHE A 80 -0.20 6.17 -9.27
N ILE A 81 0.67 5.84 -10.23
CA ILE A 81 1.46 4.60 -10.23
C ILE A 81 2.40 4.53 -9.04
N ASN A 82 3.09 5.64 -8.73
CA ASN A 82 3.98 5.75 -7.58
C ASN A 82 3.25 5.42 -6.26
N GLU A 83 2.06 6.00 -6.05
CA GLU A 83 1.27 5.74 -4.84
C GLU A 83 0.61 4.35 -4.82
N LEU A 84 0.22 3.81 -5.97
CA LEU A 84 -0.32 2.45 -6.11
C LEU A 84 0.76 1.42 -5.79
N ASN A 85 1.95 1.58 -6.36
CA ASN A 85 3.11 0.72 -6.10
C ASN A 85 3.44 0.68 -4.62
N GLU A 86 3.43 1.82 -3.94
CA GLU A 86 3.69 1.89 -2.50
C GLU A 86 2.62 1.17 -1.67
N LYS A 87 1.35 1.18 -2.11
CA LYS A 87 0.29 0.37 -1.46
C LYS A 87 0.51 -1.13 -1.65
N ILE A 88 1.01 -1.53 -2.82
CA ILE A 88 1.30 -2.92 -3.16
C ILE A 88 2.50 -3.43 -2.34
N THR A 89 3.59 -2.67 -2.34
CA THR A 89 4.87 -3.13 -1.77
C THR A 89 5.06 -2.77 -0.31
N GLY A 90 4.30 -1.80 0.21
CA GLY A 90 4.64 -1.11 1.43
C GLY A 90 5.82 -0.16 1.26
N ALA A 91 6.34 0.34 2.38
CA ALA A 91 7.48 1.25 2.45
C ALA A 91 8.30 1.07 3.73
N LYS A 92 9.56 1.53 3.71
CA LYS A 92 10.45 1.62 4.89
C LYS A 92 10.64 3.08 5.28
N ALA A 93 10.65 3.37 6.58
CA ALA A 93 11.02 4.69 7.10
C ALA A 93 11.60 4.57 8.51
N GLY A 94 12.72 5.23 8.75
CA GLY A 94 13.54 5.04 9.93
C GLY A 94 13.91 3.55 10.09
N LYS A 95 13.63 2.98 11.25
CA LYS A 95 13.82 1.55 11.55
C LYS A 95 12.58 0.69 11.32
N LYS A 96 11.49 1.28 10.81
CA LYS A 96 10.17 0.62 10.71
C LYS A 96 9.82 0.28 9.26
N ARG A 97 8.97 -0.74 9.13
CA ARG A 97 8.44 -1.27 7.88
C ARG A 97 6.92 -1.14 7.91
N TYR A 98 6.33 -0.67 6.83
CA TYR A 98 4.94 -0.24 6.78
C TYR A 98 4.23 -0.85 5.59
N GLY A 99 2.99 -1.28 5.79
CA GLY A 99 2.12 -1.76 4.74
C GLY A 99 1.69 -3.21 4.92
N TRP A 100 0.65 -3.56 4.17
CA TRP A 100 -0.07 -4.81 4.30
C TRP A 100 0.83 -6.05 4.18
N LEU A 101 1.75 -6.05 3.21
CA LEU A 101 2.59 -7.22 2.94
C LEU A 101 3.67 -7.45 4.01
N PHE A 102 4.19 -6.38 4.64
CA PHE A 102 5.12 -6.53 5.77
C PHE A 102 4.44 -7.15 6.98
N TYR A 103 3.17 -6.80 7.23
CA TYR A 103 2.40 -7.38 8.33
C TYR A 103 2.06 -8.85 8.06
N PHE A 104 1.68 -9.17 6.81
CA PHE A 104 1.28 -10.50 6.38
C PHE A 104 2.40 -11.32 5.71
N ILE A 105 3.66 -11.09 6.09
CA ILE A 105 4.81 -11.72 5.42
C ILE A 105 4.89 -13.25 5.63
N GLU A 106 4.24 -13.76 6.69
CA GLU A 106 4.22 -15.18 7.02
C GLU A 106 3.25 -16.01 6.15
N ILE A 107 2.49 -15.37 5.24
CA ILE A 107 1.67 -16.12 4.28
C ILE A 107 2.54 -17.13 3.51
N ASP A 108 2.06 -18.36 3.40
CA ASP A 108 2.63 -19.41 2.53
C ASP A 108 1.78 -19.66 1.27
N ASP A 109 0.57 -19.09 1.23
CA ASP A 109 -0.37 -19.17 0.12
C ASP A 109 0.03 -18.26 -1.06
N LEU A 110 1.02 -18.68 -1.85
CA LEU A 110 1.44 -17.91 -3.04
C LEU A 110 0.33 -17.74 -4.06
N THR A 111 -0.60 -18.71 -4.18
CA THR A 111 -1.75 -18.62 -5.08
C THR A 111 -2.61 -17.40 -4.77
N LEU A 112 -2.77 -17.05 -3.49
CA LEU A 112 -3.46 -15.81 -3.09
C LEU A 112 -2.74 -14.56 -3.63
N LEU A 113 -1.41 -14.51 -3.52
CA LEU A 113 -0.63 -13.36 -3.99
C LEU A 113 -0.69 -13.21 -5.51
N TYR A 114 -0.60 -14.31 -6.27
CA TYR A 114 -0.80 -14.29 -7.73
C TYR A 114 -2.21 -13.85 -8.13
N ARG A 115 -3.22 -14.27 -7.38
CA ARG A 115 -4.61 -13.83 -7.58
C ARG A 115 -4.75 -12.33 -7.36
N ILE A 116 -4.15 -11.78 -6.30
CA ILE A 116 -4.15 -10.33 -6.03
C ILE A 116 -3.46 -9.58 -7.17
N ASP A 117 -2.28 -10.02 -7.62
CA ASP A 117 -1.59 -9.42 -8.76
C ASP A 117 -2.46 -9.39 -10.03
N THR A 118 -3.17 -10.49 -10.29
CA THR A 118 -4.08 -10.59 -11.44
C THR A 118 -5.25 -9.60 -11.33
N ILE A 119 -5.85 -9.47 -10.14
CA ILE A 119 -6.94 -8.51 -9.88
C ILE A 119 -6.45 -7.07 -10.13
N ILE A 120 -5.26 -6.71 -9.61
CA ILE A 120 -4.69 -5.36 -9.80
C ILE A 120 -4.45 -5.09 -11.29
N ARG A 121 -3.84 -6.04 -12.00
CA ARG A 121 -3.59 -5.92 -13.45
C ARG A 121 -4.88 -5.78 -14.25
N ASN A 122 -5.93 -6.51 -13.89
CA ASN A 122 -7.22 -6.45 -14.57
C ASN A 122 -7.92 -5.08 -14.40
N GLN A 123 -7.66 -4.33 -13.33
CA GLN A 123 -8.24 -3.00 -13.17
C GLN A 123 -7.74 -1.99 -14.22
N PHE A 124 -6.55 -2.21 -14.78
CA PHE A 124 -6.03 -1.38 -15.88
C PHE A 124 -6.78 -1.59 -17.20
N LYS A 125 -7.52 -2.68 -17.38
CA LYS A 125 -8.31 -2.92 -18.62
C LYS A 125 -9.45 -1.93 -18.83
N ASN A 126 -9.78 -1.15 -17.79
CA ASN A 126 -10.84 -0.14 -17.80
C ASN A 126 -10.25 1.27 -17.63
N LEU A 127 -9.02 1.49 -18.11
CA LEU A 127 -8.29 2.75 -18.03
C LEU A 127 -7.67 3.07 -19.39
N ASP A 128 -8.38 3.87 -20.19
CA ASP A 128 -7.93 4.29 -21.51
C ASP A 128 -6.63 5.12 -21.44
N ASP A 129 -6.42 5.89 -20.37
CA ASP A 129 -5.19 6.65 -20.11
C ASP A 129 -3.92 5.78 -20.00
N PHE A 130 -4.10 4.45 -19.86
CA PHE A 130 -3.05 3.45 -19.80
C PHE A 130 -3.13 2.45 -20.97
N ASP A 131 -3.78 2.80 -22.08
CA ASP A 131 -4.03 1.91 -23.23
C ASP A 131 -4.67 0.57 -22.82
N ASN A 132 -5.50 0.58 -21.79
CA ASN A 132 -6.14 -0.62 -21.23
C ASN A 132 -5.18 -1.74 -20.82
N LYS A 133 -3.92 -1.40 -20.49
CA LYS A 133 -2.88 -2.34 -20.07
C LYS A 133 -2.11 -1.82 -18.85
N PRO A 134 -1.60 -2.71 -17.98
CA PRO A 134 -0.75 -2.27 -16.88
C PRO A 134 0.57 -1.69 -17.44
N PRO A 135 1.02 -0.52 -16.94
CA PRO A 135 2.29 0.06 -17.34
C PRO A 135 3.48 -0.76 -16.81
N LYS A 136 4.66 -0.58 -17.40
CA LYS A 136 5.87 -1.37 -17.06
C LYS A 136 6.33 -1.12 -15.63
N GLU A 137 6.04 0.05 -15.11
CA GLU A 137 6.38 0.54 -13.79
C GLU A 137 5.51 -0.08 -12.69
N LEU A 138 4.41 -0.76 -13.04
CA LEU A 138 3.54 -1.41 -12.06
C LEU A 138 4.30 -2.51 -11.30
N LYS A 139 4.35 -2.37 -9.99
CA LYS A 139 4.97 -3.35 -9.10
C LYS A 139 4.05 -4.54 -8.83
N SER A 140 4.67 -5.69 -8.62
CA SER A 140 4.02 -6.98 -8.30
C SER A 140 4.11 -7.27 -6.81
N ILE A 141 2.98 -7.66 -6.21
CA ILE A 141 2.94 -8.06 -4.80
C ILE A 141 3.74 -9.35 -4.57
N VAL A 142 3.78 -10.25 -5.57
CA VAL A 142 4.57 -11.48 -5.53
C VAL A 142 6.07 -11.15 -5.51
N LYS A 143 6.53 -10.27 -6.40
CA LYS A 143 7.94 -9.83 -6.40
C LYS A 143 8.31 -9.14 -5.08
N ALA A 144 7.41 -8.30 -4.55
CA ALA A 144 7.59 -7.66 -3.26
C ALA A 144 7.67 -8.67 -2.12
N TYR A 145 6.86 -9.73 -2.14
CA TYR A 145 6.89 -10.78 -1.12
C TYR A 145 8.25 -11.46 -1.06
N PHE A 146 8.80 -11.87 -2.20
CA PHE A 146 10.11 -12.50 -2.25
C PHE A 146 11.24 -11.52 -1.84
N ASP A 147 11.17 -10.26 -2.26
CA ASP A 147 12.16 -9.25 -1.83
C ASP A 147 12.10 -8.99 -0.32
N ILE A 148 10.90 -8.91 0.27
CA ILE A 148 10.75 -8.72 1.71
C ILE A 148 11.22 -9.95 2.48
N LYS A 149 10.75 -11.14 2.10
CA LYS A 149 11.00 -12.39 2.83
C LYS A 149 12.46 -12.81 2.81
N PHE A 150 13.15 -12.63 1.68
CA PHE A 150 14.51 -13.15 1.49
C PHE A 150 15.58 -12.05 1.42
N LYS A 151 15.21 -10.80 1.14
CA LYS A 151 16.15 -9.68 0.94
C LYS A 151 15.81 -8.45 1.77
N ASN A 152 14.98 -8.61 2.81
CA ASN A 152 14.59 -7.54 3.74
C ASN A 152 13.91 -6.32 3.08
N GLY A 153 13.40 -6.47 1.85
CA GLY A 153 12.75 -5.39 1.12
C GLY A 153 13.75 -4.35 0.60
N ASN A 154 14.98 -4.74 0.30
CA ASN A 154 16.05 -3.80 -0.07
C ASN A 154 16.10 -3.45 -1.56
N ASN A 155 15.46 -4.22 -2.45
CA ASN A 155 15.59 -3.99 -3.90
C ASN A 155 14.29 -3.51 -4.55
N TYR A 156 13.14 -3.84 -3.95
CA TYR A 156 11.85 -3.67 -4.60
C TYR A 156 10.90 -2.75 -3.83
N VAL A 157 11.13 -2.55 -2.54
CA VAL A 157 10.30 -1.72 -1.67
C VAL A 157 10.87 -0.31 -1.58
N HIS A 158 9.99 0.69 -1.61
CA HIS A 158 10.38 2.09 -1.44
C HIS A 158 10.93 2.36 -0.02
N ASN A 159 12.00 3.15 0.07
CA ASN A 159 12.62 3.52 1.34
C ASN A 159 12.72 5.04 1.46
N TYR A 160 12.01 5.60 2.44
CA TYR A 160 12.05 7.04 2.71
C TYR A 160 13.39 7.52 3.28
N ASN A 161 14.25 6.59 3.74
CA ASN A 161 15.58 6.94 4.22
C ASN A 161 16.55 7.29 3.09
N ASP A 162 16.22 6.97 1.83
CA ASP A 162 17.10 7.21 0.68
C ASP A 162 17.12 8.69 0.24
N TYR A 163 16.31 9.56 0.87
CA TYR A 163 16.20 10.99 0.53
C TYR A 163 16.93 11.84 1.58
N GLU A 164 18.24 11.97 1.43
CA GLU A 164 19.08 12.68 2.40
C GLU A 164 19.14 14.17 2.12
N THR A 165 19.15 14.55 0.83
CA THR A 165 19.29 15.95 0.40
C THR A 165 17.96 16.63 0.11
N VAL A 166 17.95 17.96 0.19
CA VAL A 166 16.78 18.80 -0.16
C VAL A 166 16.39 18.62 -1.64
N ALA A 167 17.39 18.46 -2.52
CA ALA A 167 17.17 18.25 -3.95
C ALA A 167 16.47 16.92 -4.24
N GLU A 168 16.86 15.84 -3.56
CA GLU A 168 16.21 14.53 -3.67
C GLU A 168 14.77 14.57 -3.16
N LYS A 169 14.55 15.19 -2.00
CA LYS A 169 13.20 15.39 -1.43
C LYS A 169 12.31 16.22 -2.38
N ARG A 170 12.86 17.26 -3.01
CA ARG A 170 12.15 18.06 -4.03
C ARG A 170 11.77 17.20 -5.23
N ARG A 171 12.73 16.48 -5.83
CA ARG A 171 12.46 15.60 -6.99
C ARG A 171 11.40 14.56 -6.66
N PHE A 172 11.48 13.94 -5.49
CA PHE A 172 10.48 13.01 -4.99
C PHE A 172 9.09 13.67 -4.89
N LEU A 173 8.97 14.82 -4.25
CA LEU A 173 7.69 15.50 -4.10
C LEU A 173 7.08 15.92 -5.45
N VAL A 174 7.92 16.33 -6.40
CA VAL A 174 7.48 16.62 -7.78
C VAL A 174 6.91 15.35 -8.41
N SER A 175 7.64 14.23 -8.38
CA SER A 175 7.21 12.93 -8.94
C SER A 175 5.95 12.35 -8.27
N ARG A 176 5.60 12.83 -7.07
CA ARG A 176 4.35 12.51 -6.37
C ARG A 176 3.21 13.49 -6.67
N GLY A 177 3.40 14.44 -7.58
CA GLY A 177 2.41 15.46 -7.89
C GLY A 177 2.13 16.36 -6.67
N LYS A 178 3.14 16.65 -5.83
CA LYS A 178 2.99 17.42 -4.58
C LYS A 178 3.64 18.80 -4.58
N LEU A 179 4.61 19.03 -5.45
CA LEU A 179 5.21 20.34 -5.68
C LEU A 179 5.24 20.63 -7.19
N ASN A 180 4.99 21.89 -7.54
CA ASN A 180 5.16 22.35 -8.91
C ASN A 180 6.66 22.30 -9.28
N PRO A 181 7.07 21.63 -10.38
CA PRO A 181 8.46 21.59 -10.83
C PRO A 181 9.12 22.97 -10.92
N THR A 182 8.40 23.98 -11.42
CA THR A 182 8.88 25.34 -11.66
C THR A 182 8.65 26.29 -10.47
N GLY A 183 7.99 25.82 -9.41
CA GLY A 183 7.73 26.62 -8.22
C GLY A 183 9.00 26.98 -7.45
N ALA A 184 9.09 28.22 -6.96
CA ALA A 184 10.11 28.63 -6.02
C ALA A 184 9.72 28.18 -4.61
N TYR A 185 10.56 27.37 -3.97
CA TYR A 185 10.34 26.87 -2.62
C TYR A 185 11.63 27.00 -1.80
N THR A 186 11.51 27.43 -0.55
CA THR A 186 12.63 27.44 0.38
C THR A 186 12.96 26.01 0.82
N LYS A 187 14.16 25.81 1.38
CA LYS A 187 14.58 24.54 1.95
C LYS A 187 13.57 24.02 2.99
N GLU A 188 13.14 24.89 3.89
CA GLU A 188 12.23 24.58 5.00
C GLU A 188 10.85 24.17 4.48
N GLN A 189 10.37 24.79 3.39
CA GLN A 189 9.12 24.42 2.75
C GLN A 189 9.19 23.01 2.15
N ILE A 190 10.29 22.67 1.48
CA ILE A 190 10.50 21.35 0.88
C ILE A 190 10.58 20.28 1.98
N GLU A 191 11.37 20.52 3.03
CA GLU A 191 11.50 19.58 4.14
C GLU A 191 10.17 19.34 4.86
N ARG A 192 9.42 20.41 5.16
CA ARG A 192 8.11 20.30 5.79
C ARG A 192 7.11 19.55 4.90
N ALA A 193 7.11 19.83 3.59
CA ALA A 193 6.24 19.13 2.65
C ALA A 193 6.58 17.63 2.56
N PHE A 194 7.87 17.30 2.56
CA PHE A 194 8.36 15.92 2.54
C PHE A 194 7.91 15.15 3.79
N GLU A 195 8.18 15.69 4.98
CA GLU A 195 7.78 15.06 6.24
C GLU A 195 6.26 14.88 6.35
N ARG A 196 5.49 15.90 5.96
CA ARG A 196 4.04 15.82 5.92
C ARG A 196 3.54 14.74 4.96
N TYR A 197 4.13 14.63 3.77
CA TYR A 197 3.77 13.60 2.81
C TYR A 197 4.13 12.22 3.35
N LYS A 198 5.38 12.00 3.76
CA LYS A 198 5.87 10.74 4.35
C LYS A 198 4.97 10.27 5.49
N ASN A 199 4.68 11.12 6.47
CA ASN A 199 3.87 10.75 7.64
C ASN A 199 2.42 10.42 7.24
N LYS A 200 1.83 11.16 6.29
CA LYS A 200 0.51 10.83 5.74
C LYS A 200 0.51 9.47 5.05
N ARG A 201 1.54 9.18 4.23
CA ARG A 201 1.67 7.91 3.52
C ARG A 201 1.84 6.73 4.47
N ILE A 202 2.73 6.85 5.44
CA ILE A 202 2.93 5.86 6.51
C ILE A 202 1.62 5.59 7.25
N SER A 203 0.90 6.63 7.66
CA SER A 203 -0.39 6.47 8.34
C SER A 203 -1.42 5.72 7.48
N ILE A 204 -1.45 5.96 6.16
CA ILE A 204 -2.33 5.22 5.25
C ILE A 204 -1.92 3.74 5.17
N LEU A 205 -0.62 3.44 5.07
CA LEU A 205 -0.11 2.08 5.01
C LEU A 205 -0.39 1.29 6.30
N ASP A 206 -0.27 1.93 7.47
CA ASP A 206 -0.68 1.35 8.74
C ASP A 206 -2.20 1.12 8.75
N LYS A 207 -2.97 2.07 8.22
CA LYS A 207 -4.42 1.91 8.12
C LYS A 207 -4.84 0.76 7.23
N ASP A 208 -4.01 0.40 6.25
CA ASP A 208 -4.26 -0.73 5.35
C ASP A 208 -4.18 -2.08 6.11
N ILE A 209 -3.50 -2.15 7.26
CA ILE A 209 -3.40 -3.37 8.09
C ILE A 209 -4.73 -3.66 8.82
N GLY A 210 -5.50 -2.62 9.16
CA GLY A 210 -6.89 -2.74 9.60
C GLY A 210 -7.11 -3.23 11.03
N TYR A 211 -6.10 -3.07 11.90
CA TYR A 211 -6.19 -3.17 13.36
C TYR A 211 -6.30 -1.78 13.97
N TYR A 212 -7.52 -1.31 14.18
CA TYR A 212 -7.84 -0.22 15.10
C TYR A 212 -9.09 -0.59 15.88
#